data_AF-A0A4Z2H627-F1
#
_entry.id   AF-A0A4Z2H627-F1
#
_cell.length_a   1.000
_cell.length_b   1.000
_cell.length_c   1.000
_cell.angle_alpha   90.00
_cell.angle_beta   90.00
_cell.angle_gamma   90.00
#
_symmetry.space_group_name_H-M   'P 1'
#
loop_
_entity.id
_entity.type
_entity.pdbx_description
1 polymer ?
#
loop_
_entity_poly.entity_id
_entity_poly.type
_entity_poly.pdbx_seq_one_letter_code
_entity_poly.pdbx_strand_id
1 'polypeptide(L)'
;MDTVLQTDTQTALLATDVWCFTARYGTAELCLHHVLLVAQLVKSCTAECHQSVHLGLLLKRLVFLMTPDHQMELVRSFPPSEVENLPVWRHVLLRAFSQDARPSVEADIVGLAQKALTDWQNGGYKLGQVDKVVRATSVCTGDVILTSRCSLLTSRWWPVVLTSSYQT
;
A
#
# COMPACT_ATOMS: atom_id res chain seq x y z
N MET A 1 -14.25 -15.64 -4.23
CA MET A 1 -13.93 -14.21 -3.99
C MET A 1 -15.18 -13.43 -3.60
N ASP A 2 -16.35 -13.77 -4.16
CA ASP A 2 -17.61 -13.04 -3.94
C ASP A 2 -18.04 -12.92 -2.47
N THR A 3 -17.62 -13.86 -1.62
CA THR A 3 -17.87 -13.84 -0.16
C THR A 3 -17.06 -12.78 0.58
N VAL A 4 -15.85 -12.46 0.12
CA VAL A 4 -15.00 -11.38 0.68
C VAL A 4 -15.54 -10.00 0.27
N LEU A 5 -16.20 -9.93 -0.88
CA LEU A 5 -16.80 -8.70 -1.44
C LEU A 5 -18.23 -8.42 -0.92
N GLN A 6 -18.72 -9.20 0.03
CA GLN A 6 -20.04 -9.01 0.63
C GLN A 6 -20.09 -7.72 1.45
N THR A 7 -21.27 -7.12 1.52
CA THR A 7 -21.55 -5.94 2.35
C THR A 7 -21.66 -6.28 3.83
N ASP A 8 -22.04 -7.51 4.17
CA ASP A 8 -22.05 -7.99 5.54
C ASP A 8 -20.61 -8.19 6.05
N THR A 9 -20.21 -7.33 6.99
CA THR A 9 -18.85 -7.32 7.55
C THR A 9 -18.48 -8.65 8.21
N GLN A 10 -19.41 -9.31 8.90
CA GLN A 10 -19.12 -10.56 9.61
C GLN A 10 -18.80 -11.69 8.62
N THR A 11 -19.61 -11.81 7.57
CA THR A 11 -19.41 -12.77 6.48
C THR A 11 -18.10 -12.50 5.75
N ALA A 12 -17.78 -11.23 5.46
CA ALA A 12 -16.55 -10.87 4.79
C ALA A 12 -15.30 -11.15 5.66
N LEU A 13 -15.38 -10.92 6.97
CA LEU A 13 -14.31 -11.26 7.91
C LEU A 13 -14.12 -12.77 8.03
N LEU A 14 -15.20 -13.54 8.15
CA LEU A 14 -15.14 -15.00 8.17
C LEU A 14 -14.54 -15.55 6.88
N ALA A 15 -14.96 -15.01 5.73
CA ALA A 15 -14.37 -15.36 4.44
C ALA A 15 -12.86 -15.05 4.43
N THR A 16 -12.46 -13.87 4.91
CA THR A 16 -11.04 -13.49 5.04
C THR A 16 -10.25 -14.50 5.89
N ASP A 17 -10.82 -14.96 7.01
CA ASP A 17 -10.19 -15.96 7.87
C ASP A 17 -10.04 -17.31 7.16
N VAL A 18 -11.06 -17.76 6.42
CA VAL A 18 -10.99 -18.98 5.59
C VAL A 18 -9.89 -18.87 4.52
N TRP A 19 -9.77 -17.74 3.84
CA TRP A 19 -8.70 -17.51 2.86
C TRP A 19 -7.31 -17.56 3.51
N CYS A 20 -7.15 -16.97 4.70
CA CYS A 20 -5.91 -17.01 5.45
C CYS A 20 -5.58 -18.43 5.95
N PHE A 21 -6.59 -19.18 6.40
CA PHE A 21 -6.44 -20.58 6.80
C PHE A 21 -5.93 -21.43 5.63
N THR A 22 -6.58 -21.31 4.46
CA THR A 22 -6.17 -22.02 3.24
C THR A 22 -4.76 -21.64 2.80
N ALA A 23 -4.39 -20.35 2.87
CA ALA A 23 -3.04 -19.92 2.54
C ALA A 23 -1.99 -20.43 3.54
N ARG A 24 -2.33 -20.50 4.83
CA ARG A 24 -1.42 -20.91 5.91
C ARG A 24 -1.14 -22.41 5.92
N TYR A 25 -2.17 -23.22 5.63
CA TYR A 25 -2.07 -24.69 5.66
C TYR A 25 -1.98 -25.32 4.26
N GLY A 26 -1.98 -24.50 3.21
CA GLY A 26 -1.67 -24.90 1.84
C GLY A 26 -0.18 -24.83 1.53
N THR A 27 0.15 -24.56 0.26
CA THR A 27 1.54 -24.38 -0.16
C THR A 27 1.94 -22.89 -0.18
N ALA A 28 3.24 -22.62 -0.16
CA ALA A 28 3.74 -21.25 -0.25
C ALA A 28 3.37 -20.59 -1.59
N GLU A 29 3.30 -21.37 -2.67
CA GLU A 29 2.88 -20.93 -4.01
C GLU A 29 1.40 -20.57 -4.04
N LEU A 30 0.55 -21.32 -3.32
CA LEU A 30 -0.87 -20.99 -3.18
C LEU A 30 -1.04 -19.64 -2.46
N CYS A 31 -0.27 -19.42 -1.39
CA CYS A 31 -0.25 -18.14 -0.69
C CYS A 31 0.17 -17.00 -1.63
N LEU A 32 1.26 -17.16 -2.38
CA LEU A 32 1.69 -16.19 -3.38
C LEU A 32 0.59 -15.91 -4.42
N HIS A 33 -0.03 -16.95 -4.97
CA HIS A 33 -1.09 -16.80 -5.96
C HIS A 33 -2.28 -16.00 -5.41
N HIS A 34 -2.71 -16.29 -4.18
CA HIS A 34 -3.77 -15.54 -3.52
C HIS A 34 -3.37 -14.07 -3.30
N VAL A 35 -2.13 -13.80 -2.89
CA VAL A 35 -1.63 -12.43 -2.71
C VAL A 35 -1.67 -11.66 -4.02
N LEU A 36 -1.13 -12.23 -5.11
CA LEU A 36 -1.09 -11.56 -6.42
C LEU A 36 -2.49 -11.28 -6.96
N LEU A 37 -3.41 -12.23 -6.82
CA LEU A 37 -4.82 -12.05 -7.21
C LEU A 37 -5.48 -10.92 -6.42
N VAL A 38 -5.35 -10.93 -5.08
CA VAL A 38 -5.95 -9.91 -4.22
C VAL A 38 -5.32 -8.54 -4.49
N ALA A 39 -3.99 -8.46 -4.67
CA ALA A 39 -3.30 -7.23 -5.03
C ALA A 39 -3.81 -6.65 -6.35
N GLN A 40 -4.03 -7.49 -7.37
CA GLN A 40 -4.59 -7.05 -8.64
C GLN A 40 -6.03 -6.54 -8.49
N LEU A 41 -6.85 -7.18 -7.66
CA LEU A 41 -8.20 -6.71 -7.36
C LEU A 41 -8.18 -5.36 -6.63
N VAL A 42 -7.33 -5.22 -5.61
CA VAL A 42 -7.12 -3.96 -4.89
C VAL A 42 -6.68 -2.83 -5.83
N LYS A 43 -5.75 -3.12 -6.75
CA LYS A 43 -5.29 -2.18 -7.78
C LYS A 43 -6.43 -1.77 -8.72
N SER A 44 -7.31 -2.69 -9.07
CA SER A 44 -8.43 -2.46 -10.00
C SER A 44 -9.63 -1.78 -9.34
N CYS A 45 -9.73 -1.79 -8.00
CA CYS A 45 -10.76 -1.08 -7.25
C CYS A 45 -10.46 0.43 -7.19
N THR A 46 -11.14 1.20 -8.05
CA THR A 46 -10.96 2.66 -8.16
C THR A 46 -11.74 3.48 -7.12
N ALA A 47 -12.64 2.87 -6.35
CA ALA A 47 -13.47 3.55 -5.35
C ALA A 47 -13.17 3.06 -3.93
N GLU A 48 -13.23 3.98 -2.96
CA GLU A 48 -13.26 3.66 -1.52
C GLU A 48 -14.63 3.08 -1.14
N CYS A 49 -14.88 1.83 -1.57
CA CYS A 49 -16.07 1.07 -1.20
C CYS A 49 -15.73 0.07 -0.10
N HIS A 50 -16.74 -0.44 0.63
CA HIS A 50 -16.55 -1.46 1.67
C HIS A 50 -15.75 -2.68 1.18
N GLN A 51 -15.88 -3.03 -0.10
CA GLN A 51 -15.12 -4.11 -0.75
C GLN A 51 -13.61 -3.82 -0.78
N SER A 52 -13.21 -2.56 -1.02
CA SER A 52 -11.80 -2.16 -1.01
C SER A 52 -11.17 -2.34 0.38
N VAL A 53 -11.94 -2.11 1.44
CA VAL A 53 -11.50 -2.30 2.83
C VAL A 53 -11.30 -3.79 3.14
N HIS A 54 -12.25 -4.65 2.75
CA HIS A 54 -12.16 -6.09 2.98
C HIS A 54 -11.01 -6.73 2.18
N LEU A 55 -10.84 -6.34 0.91
CA LEU A 55 -9.72 -6.79 0.08
C LEU A 55 -8.38 -6.30 0.63
N GLY A 56 -8.30 -5.05 1.08
CA GLY A 56 -7.11 -4.50 1.73
C GLY A 56 -6.75 -5.26 3.02
N LEU A 57 -7.75 -5.61 3.84
CA LEU A 57 -7.55 -6.40 5.05
C LEU A 57 -7.06 -7.82 4.73
N LEU A 58 -7.64 -8.47 3.73
CA LEU A 58 -7.20 -9.79 3.28
C LEU A 58 -5.76 -9.75 2.77
N LEU A 59 -5.44 -8.79 1.90
CA LEU A 59 -4.08 -8.59 1.38
C LEU A 59 -3.08 -8.43 2.52
N LYS A 60 -3.39 -7.53 3.45
CA LYS A 60 -2.58 -7.25 4.63
C LYS A 60 -2.24 -8.54 5.39
N ARG A 61 -3.23 -9.40 5.64
CA ARG A 61 -3.04 -10.66 6.39
C ARG A 61 -2.26 -11.71 5.60
N LEU A 62 -2.52 -11.83 4.29
CA LEU A 62 -1.82 -12.80 3.45
C LEU A 62 -0.33 -12.49 3.28
N VAL A 63 0.05 -11.21 3.20
CA VAL A 63 1.47 -10.82 3.07
C VAL A 63 2.31 -11.29 4.27
N PHE A 64 1.75 -11.35 5.48
CA PHE A 64 2.43 -11.92 6.66
C PHE A 64 2.70 -13.42 6.57
N LEU A 65 2.02 -14.13 5.67
CA LEU A 65 2.18 -15.58 5.49
C LEU A 65 3.20 -15.93 4.40
N MET A 66 3.69 -14.93 3.65
CA MET A 66 4.62 -15.15 2.54
C MET A 66 6.03 -15.48 3.02
N THR A 67 6.73 -16.29 2.24
CA THR A 67 8.19 -16.48 2.35
C THR A 67 8.94 -15.24 1.84
N PRO A 68 10.21 -15.02 2.23
CA PRO A 68 11.01 -13.92 1.71
C PRO A 68 11.10 -13.87 0.18
N ASP A 69 11.27 -15.02 -0.48
CA ASP A 69 11.33 -15.09 -1.95
C ASP A 69 10.03 -14.64 -2.61
N HIS A 70 8.89 -15.07 -2.05
CA HIS A 70 7.58 -14.66 -2.55
C HIS A 70 7.30 -13.19 -2.28
N GLN A 71 7.81 -12.61 -1.18
CA GLN A 71 7.72 -11.17 -0.95
C GLN A 71 8.46 -10.39 -2.03
N MET A 72 9.63 -10.85 -2.47
CA MET A 72 10.35 -10.24 -3.59
C MET A 72 9.56 -10.37 -4.90
N GLU A 73 8.84 -11.47 -5.10
CA GLU A 73 7.98 -11.64 -6.27
C GLU A 73 6.79 -10.67 -6.29
N LEU A 74 6.20 -10.38 -5.12
CA LEU A 74 5.20 -9.34 -4.96
C LEU A 74 5.76 -7.96 -5.35
N VAL A 75 6.98 -7.63 -4.89
CA VAL A 75 7.65 -6.36 -5.23
C VAL A 75 7.89 -6.25 -6.73
N ARG A 76 8.34 -7.33 -7.39
CA ARG A 76 8.55 -7.35 -8.85
C ARG A 76 7.25 -7.21 -9.62
N SER A 77 6.18 -7.82 -9.15
CA SER A 77 4.87 -7.80 -9.81
C SER A 77 4.13 -6.47 -9.64
N PHE A 78 4.36 -5.79 -8.50
CA PHE A 78 3.75 -4.50 -8.18
C PHE A 78 4.80 -3.51 -7.67
N PRO A 79 5.71 -3.01 -8.54
CA PRO A 79 6.77 -2.09 -8.13
C PRO A 79 6.23 -0.89 -7.33
N PRO A 80 6.75 -0.60 -6.11
CA PRO A 80 6.29 0.54 -5.30
C PRO A 80 6.64 1.90 -5.91
N SER A 81 7.59 1.93 -6.83
CA SER A 81 8.00 3.11 -7.60
C SER A 81 6.97 3.55 -8.65
N GLU A 82 5.96 2.73 -8.93
CA GLU A 82 4.89 3.00 -9.88
C GLU A 82 3.63 3.49 -9.16
N VAL A 83 3.10 4.65 -9.58
CA VAL A 83 1.97 5.32 -8.92
C VAL A 83 0.68 4.50 -8.98
N GLU A 84 0.50 3.74 -10.06
CA GLU A 84 -0.61 2.81 -10.28
C GLU A 84 -0.64 1.65 -9.28
N ASN A 85 0.48 1.35 -8.61
CA ASN A 85 0.57 0.27 -7.63
C ASN A 85 0.34 0.76 -6.20
N LEU A 86 0.27 2.07 -5.95
CA LEU A 86 0.05 2.63 -4.60
C LEU A 86 -1.21 2.11 -3.90
N PRO A 87 -2.34 1.83 -4.59
CA PRO A 87 -3.49 1.21 -3.95
C PRO A 87 -3.18 -0.14 -3.28
N VAL A 88 -2.20 -0.89 -3.77
CA VAL A 88 -1.72 -2.14 -3.15
C VAL A 88 -0.93 -1.80 -1.89
N TRP A 89 0.08 -0.92 -2.04
CA TRP A 89 1.02 -0.58 -0.99
C TRP A 89 0.39 0.14 0.21
N ARG A 90 -0.75 0.84 0.06
CA ARG A 90 -1.48 1.43 1.20
C ARG A 90 -2.04 0.39 2.19
N HIS A 91 -2.22 -0.86 1.76
CA HIS A 91 -2.76 -1.93 2.60
C HIS A 91 -1.68 -2.88 3.12
N VAL A 92 -0.46 -2.74 2.61
CA VAL A 92 0.66 -3.63 2.92
C VAL A 92 1.48 -3.03 4.06
N LEU A 93 1.70 -3.82 5.11
CA LEU A 93 2.53 -3.41 6.22
C LEU A 93 4.00 -3.76 5.96
N LEU A 94 4.89 -2.76 5.96
CA LEU A 94 6.32 -2.98 5.68
C LEU A 94 6.99 -3.88 6.73
N ARG A 95 6.46 -3.89 7.96
CA ARG A 95 6.92 -4.81 9.01
C ARG A 95 6.68 -6.29 8.70
N ALA A 96 5.81 -6.61 7.74
CA ALA A 96 5.60 -7.99 7.27
C ALA A 96 6.77 -8.49 6.40
N PHE A 97 7.55 -7.58 5.81
CA PHE A 97 8.65 -7.95 4.93
C PHE A 97 9.89 -8.41 5.69
N SER A 98 10.64 -9.32 5.07
CA SER A 98 11.96 -9.75 5.51
C SER A 98 12.95 -8.58 5.57
N GLN A 99 14.07 -8.77 6.26
CA GLN A 99 15.14 -7.76 6.34
C GLN A 99 15.77 -7.45 4.98
N ASP A 100 15.68 -8.38 4.02
CA ASP A 100 16.25 -8.21 2.69
C ASP A 100 15.29 -7.44 1.76
N ALA A 101 13.99 -7.72 1.86
CA ALA A 101 12.99 -7.10 0.98
C ALA A 101 12.56 -5.71 1.46
N ARG A 102 12.47 -5.49 2.77
CA ARG A 102 11.96 -4.25 3.36
C ARG A 102 12.74 -3.00 2.93
N PRO A 103 14.09 -2.96 2.96
CA PRO A 103 14.83 -1.75 2.61
C PRO A 103 14.61 -1.32 1.15
N SER A 104 14.46 -2.28 0.23
CA SER A 104 14.18 -1.99 -1.17
C SER A 104 12.82 -1.31 -1.32
N VAL A 105 11.78 -1.86 -0.68
CA VAL A 105 10.42 -1.31 -0.74
C VAL A 105 10.37 0.08 -0.09
N GLU A 106 11.02 0.27 1.04
CA GLU A 106 11.11 1.58 1.71
C GLU A 106 11.80 2.61 0.82
N ALA A 107 12.92 2.24 0.19
CA ALA A 107 13.66 3.13 -0.70
C ALA A 107 12.81 3.57 -1.89
N ASP A 108 12.05 2.67 -2.50
CA ASP A 108 11.18 2.97 -3.63
C ASP A 108 10.03 3.90 -3.24
N ILE A 109 9.35 3.63 -2.11
CA ILE A 109 8.27 4.48 -1.59
C ILE A 109 8.78 5.88 -1.26
N VAL A 110 9.92 5.98 -0.56
CA VAL A 110 10.56 7.26 -0.22
C VAL A 110 10.98 8.01 -1.48
N GLY A 111 11.57 7.31 -2.45
CA GLY A 111 12.00 7.89 -3.72
C GLY A 111 10.83 8.47 -4.51
N LEU A 112 9.71 7.75 -4.57
CA LEU A 112 8.49 8.22 -5.23
C LEU A 112 7.91 9.46 -4.53
N ALA A 113 7.77 9.42 -3.20
CA ALA A 113 7.26 10.55 -2.43
C ALA A 113 8.16 11.79 -2.58
N GLN A 114 9.48 11.62 -2.49
CA GLN A 114 10.44 12.71 -2.64
C GLN A 114 10.41 13.31 -4.06
N LYS A 115 10.28 12.46 -5.09
CA LYS A 115 10.11 12.92 -6.47
C LYS A 115 8.84 13.77 -6.62
N ALA A 116 7.70 13.27 -6.14
CA ALA A 116 6.44 13.99 -6.22
C ALA A 116 6.49 15.36 -5.50
N LEU A 117 7.14 15.42 -4.33
CA LEU A 117 7.35 16.66 -3.58
C LEU A 117 8.28 17.63 -4.31
N THR A 118 9.38 17.13 -4.87
CA THR A 118 10.35 17.94 -5.62
C THR A 118 9.72 18.51 -6.88
N ASP A 119 8.94 17.71 -7.61
CA ASP A 119 8.21 18.15 -8.80
C ASP A 119 7.17 19.22 -8.45
N TRP A 120 6.49 19.08 -7.31
CA TRP A 120 5.53 20.08 -6.82
C TRP A 120 6.19 21.39 -6.42
N GLN A 121 7.34 21.32 -5.72
CA GLN A 121 8.16 22.48 -5.40
C GLN A 121 8.63 23.20 -6.67
N ASN A 122 9.20 22.46 -7.62
CA ASN A 122 9.67 23.01 -8.90
C ASN A 122 8.51 23.58 -9.73
N GLY A 123 7.31 23.05 -9.56
CA GLY A 123 6.08 23.55 -10.16
C GLY A 123 5.52 24.81 -9.51
N GLY A 124 6.13 25.32 -8.44
CA GLY A 124 5.67 26.50 -7.70
C GLY A 124 4.47 26.21 -6.78
N TYR A 125 4.38 25.00 -6.23
CA TYR A 125 3.33 24.58 -5.30
C TYR A 125 1.90 24.74 -5.83
N LYS A 126 1.69 24.48 -7.12
CA LYS A 126 0.37 24.61 -7.74
C LYS A 126 -0.64 23.64 -7.11
N LEU A 127 -1.80 24.16 -6.70
CA LEU A 127 -2.87 23.36 -6.09
C LEU A 127 -3.31 22.18 -6.97
N GLY A 128 -3.32 22.35 -8.31
CA GLY A 128 -3.67 21.28 -9.26
C GLY A 128 -2.71 20.07 -9.28
N GLN A 129 -1.59 20.12 -8.55
CA GLN A 129 -0.67 19.01 -8.38
C GLN A 129 -0.77 18.34 -7.00
N VAL A 130 -1.54 18.91 -6.06
CA VAL A 130 -1.66 18.41 -4.68
C VAL A 130 -2.18 16.98 -4.64
N ASP A 131 -3.16 16.61 -5.46
CA ASP A 131 -3.67 15.24 -5.51
C ASP A 131 -2.58 14.20 -5.84
N LYS A 132 -1.60 14.57 -6.67
CA LYS A 132 -0.48 13.68 -7.01
C LYS A 132 0.45 13.50 -5.80
N VAL A 133 0.70 14.57 -5.06
CA VAL A 133 1.51 14.56 -3.84
C VAL A 133 0.82 13.77 -2.73
N VAL A 134 -0.47 14.00 -2.52
CA VAL A 134 -1.26 13.28 -1.51
C VAL A 134 -1.29 11.78 -1.81
N ARG A 135 -1.50 11.38 -3.07
CA ARG A 135 -1.43 9.97 -3.45
C ARG A 135 -0.05 9.37 -3.18
N ALA A 136 1.03 10.00 -3.64
CA ALA A 136 2.39 9.50 -3.45
C ALA A 136 2.79 9.40 -1.96
N THR A 137 2.29 10.31 -1.12
CA THR A 137 2.61 10.34 0.32
C THR A 137 1.65 9.51 1.18
N SER A 138 0.49 9.11 0.66
CA SER A 138 -0.50 8.30 1.39
C SER A 138 0.03 6.93 1.86
N VAL A 139 0.98 6.35 1.13
CA VAL A 139 1.62 5.08 1.55
C VAL A 139 2.56 5.31 2.73
N CYS A 140 3.08 6.52 2.90
CA CYS A 140 4.00 6.86 3.98
C CYS A 140 3.31 6.98 5.35
N THR A 141 1.98 7.10 5.41
CA THR A 141 1.25 7.40 6.66
C THR A 141 0.82 6.17 7.47
N GLY A 142 0.77 4.98 6.86
CA GLY A 142 0.24 3.76 7.50
C GLY A 142 1.21 2.99 8.39
N ASP A 143 2.50 2.96 8.02
CA ASP A 143 3.57 2.23 8.74
C ASP A 143 4.95 2.91 8.60
N VAL A 144 5.18 3.64 7.50
CA VAL A 144 6.49 4.20 7.13
C VAL A 144 6.89 5.41 7.98
N ILE A 145 5.97 6.03 8.73
CA ILE A 145 6.30 7.12 9.68
C ILE A 145 7.36 6.67 10.71
N LEU A 146 7.47 5.37 10.98
CA LEU A 146 8.45 4.82 11.92
C LEU A 146 9.88 4.68 11.37
N THR A 147 10.10 4.87 10.06
CA THR A 147 11.45 4.93 9.51
C THR A 147 11.91 6.38 9.44
N SER A 148 13.13 6.65 9.92
CA SER A 148 13.68 8.01 10.09
C SER A 148 13.61 8.88 8.82
N ARG A 149 13.57 8.25 7.63
CA ARG A 149 13.47 8.93 6.34
C ARG A 149 12.07 9.43 6.02
N CYS A 150 11.03 8.67 6.33
CA CYS A 150 9.65 9.11 6.11
C CYS A 150 9.17 10.09 7.18
N SER A 151 9.64 9.98 8.43
CA SER A 151 9.38 10.99 9.46
C SER A 151 9.97 12.36 9.08
N LEU A 152 11.09 12.40 8.37
CA LEU A 152 11.68 13.65 7.86
C LEU A 152 10.84 14.22 6.71
N LEU A 153 10.28 13.36 5.85
CA LEU A 153 9.39 13.80 4.78
C LEU A 153 8.07 14.34 5.34
N THR A 154 7.43 13.65 6.29
CA THR A 154 6.20 14.15 6.91
C THR A 154 6.44 15.42 7.73
N SER A 155 7.46 15.46 8.59
CA SER A 155 7.74 16.66 9.40
C SER A 155 8.11 17.90 8.57
N ARG A 156 8.85 17.73 7.47
CA ARG A 156 9.31 18.85 6.64
C ARG A 156 8.24 19.35 5.66
N TRP A 157 7.38 18.47 5.16
CA TRP A 157 6.46 18.81 4.05
C TRP A 157 4.99 18.84 4.45
N TRP A 158 4.58 18.18 5.54
CA TRP A 158 3.19 18.20 6.02
C TRP A 158 2.69 19.62 6.36
N PRO A 159 3.50 20.51 6.98
CA PRO A 159 3.09 21.90 7.18
C PRO A 159 2.86 22.64 5.85
N VAL A 160 3.68 22.38 4.83
CA VAL A 160 3.60 23.02 3.50
C VAL A 160 2.34 22.56 2.75
N VAL A 161 2.04 21.26 2.81
CA VAL A 161 0.81 20.68 2.24
C VAL A 161 -0.42 21.31 2.88
N LEU A 162 -0.45 21.41 4.21
CA LEU A 162 -1.56 22.06 4.93
C LEU A 162 -1.70 23.54 4.52
N THR A 163 -0.62 24.32 4.52
CA THR A 163 -0.69 25.75 4.18
C THR A 163 -1.16 26.01 2.75
N SER A 164 -0.80 25.15 1.79
CA SER A 164 -1.24 25.28 0.40
C SER A 164 -2.71 24.90 0.19
N SER A 165 -3.30 24.11 1.07
CA SER A 165 -4.74 23.77 1.03
C SER A 165 -5.64 24.89 1.56
N TYR A 166 -5.10 25.83 2.34
CA TYR A 166 -5.84 26.94 2.97
C TYR A 166 -5.66 28.30 2.27
N GLN A 167 -4.84 28.39 1.21
CA GLN A 167 -4.73 29.60 0.39
C GLN A 167 -5.79 29.58 -0.73
N THR A 168 -6.99 30.02 -0.38
CA THR A 168 -8.02 30.58 -1.30
C THR A 168 -7.80 32.07 -1.50
#